data_AF-A0A077LY07-F1
#
_entry.id   AF-A0A077LY07-F1
#
_cell.length_a   1.000
_cell.length_b   1.000
_cell.length_c   1.000
_cell.angle_alpha   90.00
_cell.angle_beta   90.00
_cell.angle_gamma   90.00
#
_symmetry.space_group_name_H-M   'P 1'
#
loop_
_entity.id
_entity.type
_entity.pdbx_description
1 polymer ?
#
loop_
_entity_poly.entity_id
_entity_poly.type
_entity_poly.pdbx_seq_one_letter_code
_entity_poly.pdbx_strand_id
1 'polypeptide(L)'
;MSTLVGAGVVAGSANLANLLDLRPGRTLKASVIAAAPLVLARDEGTSTTAAVVLGAAAGLLPDDLAGRSMLGDTGANAAGALVGTALLGALGLRGRLVALAVLTGLTVVSERVSFTAVIESTPGLRELDRLGRG
;
A
#
# COMPACT_ATOMS: atom_id res chain seq x y z
N MET A 1 18.14 -11.48 -12.30
CA MET A 1 17.67 -11.76 -10.92
C MET A 1 17.02 -10.53 -10.28
N SER A 2 17.70 -9.38 -10.22
CA SER A 2 17.15 -8.14 -9.60
C SER A 2 15.86 -7.63 -10.24
N THR A 3 15.71 -7.75 -11.57
CA THR A 3 14.51 -7.34 -12.30
C THR A 3 13.29 -8.17 -11.94
N LEU A 4 13.43 -9.49 -11.78
CA LEU A 4 12.31 -10.37 -11.40
C LEU A 4 11.84 -10.09 -9.97
N VAL A 5 12.78 -9.90 -9.04
CA VAL A 5 12.45 -9.52 -7.66
C VAL A 5 11.77 -8.15 -7.64
N GLY A 6 12.26 -7.19 -8.42
CA GLY A 6 11.65 -5.87 -8.55
C GLY A 6 10.23 -5.92 -9.09
N ALA A 7 10.01 -6.65 -10.19
CA ALA A 7 8.69 -6.87 -10.77
C ALA A 7 7.74 -7.54 -9.77
N GLY A 8 8.23 -8.55 -9.03
CA GLY A 8 7.46 -9.21 -7.98
C GLY A 8 7.05 -8.28 -6.84
N VAL A 9 7.91 -7.34 -6.43
CA VAL A 9 7.56 -6.34 -5.42
C VAL A 9 6.49 -5.39 -5.94
N VAL A 10 6.62 -4.87 -7.17
CA VAL A 10 5.62 -3.98 -7.76
C VAL A 10 4.27 -4.67 -7.90
N ALA A 11 4.25 -5.87 -8.49
CA ALA A 11 3.03 -6.65 -8.67
C ALA A 11 2.42 -7.09 -7.32
N GLY A 12 3.27 -7.51 -6.37
CA GLY A 12 2.83 -7.90 -5.03
C GLY A 12 2.25 -6.72 -4.24
N SER A 13 2.83 -5.52 -4.36
CA SER A 13 2.29 -4.31 -3.74
C SER A 13 0.96 -3.89 -4.36
N ALA A 14 0.81 -4.00 -5.69
CA ALA A 14 -0.46 -3.78 -6.37
C ALA A 14 -1.55 -4.75 -5.87
N ASN A 15 -1.23 -6.06 -5.83
CA ASN A 15 -2.14 -7.08 -5.33
C ASN A 15 -2.53 -6.85 -3.86
N LEU A 16 -1.57 -6.51 -2.99
CA LEU A 16 -1.85 -6.22 -1.59
C LEU A 16 -2.75 -4.99 -1.43
N ALA A 17 -2.50 -3.93 -2.20
CA ALA A 17 -3.36 -2.74 -2.19
C ALA A 17 -4.79 -3.11 -2.61
N ASN A 18 -4.95 -3.93 -3.65
CA ASN A 18 -6.25 -4.45 -4.08
C ASN A 18 -6.96 -5.25 -2.97
N LEU A 19 -6.23 -6.12 -2.24
CA LEU A 19 -6.77 -6.89 -1.11
C LEU A 19 -7.19 -6.01 0.08
N LEU A 20 -6.59 -4.83 0.22
CA LEU A 20 -6.97 -3.85 1.25
C LEU A 20 -8.20 -3.02 0.86
N ASP A 21 -8.53 -2.94 -0.43
CA ASP A 21 -9.61 -2.10 -0.99
C ASP A 21 -11.04 -2.65 -0.75
N LEU A 22 -11.24 -3.31 0.38
CA LEU A 22 -12.53 -3.88 0.77
C LEU A 22 -13.39 -2.93 1.62
N ARG A 23 -12.79 -1.82 2.09
CA ARG A 23 -13.48 -0.80 2.87
C ARG A 23 -12.89 0.58 2.59
N PRO A 24 -13.72 1.64 2.67
CA PRO A 24 -13.28 2.97 2.29
C PRO A 24 -12.06 3.45 3.12
N GLY A 25 -11.06 4.00 2.44
CA GLY A 25 -9.86 4.60 2.99
C GLY A 25 -8.75 3.64 3.40
N ARG A 26 -8.94 2.31 3.35
CA ARG A 26 -7.89 1.35 3.75
C ARG A 26 -6.65 1.43 2.88
N THR A 27 -6.86 1.30 1.57
CA THR A 27 -5.80 1.29 0.57
C THR A 27 -5.02 2.59 0.59
N LEU A 28 -5.71 3.73 0.65
CA LEU A 28 -5.08 5.05 0.73
C LEU A 28 -4.30 5.25 2.03
N LYS A 29 -4.83 4.84 3.20
CA LYS A 29 -4.08 4.90 4.47
C LYS A 29 -2.81 4.06 4.41
N ALA A 30 -2.92 2.82 3.94
CA ALA A 30 -1.77 1.93 3.79
C ALA A 30 -0.72 2.53 2.83
N SER A 31 -1.19 3.14 1.73
CA SER A 31 -0.32 3.82 0.77
C SER A 31 0.39 5.03 1.39
N VAL A 32 -0.32 5.83 2.18
CA VAL A 32 0.26 6.96 2.93
C VAL A 32 1.29 6.48 3.93
N ILE A 33 0.97 5.47 4.74
CA ILE A 33 1.89 4.92 5.75
C ILE A 33 3.16 4.40 5.10
N ALA A 34 3.05 3.71 3.97
CA ALA A 34 4.20 3.18 3.24
C ALA A 34 5.01 4.27 2.53
N ALA A 35 4.36 5.26 1.91
CA ALA A 35 5.01 6.30 1.11
C ALA A 35 5.58 7.45 1.95
N ALA A 36 4.98 7.79 3.09
CA ALA A 36 5.38 8.92 3.94
C ALA A 36 6.89 8.97 4.26
N PRO A 37 7.53 7.89 4.77
CA PRO A 37 8.96 7.93 5.06
C PRO A 37 9.83 8.05 3.79
N LEU A 38 9.32 7.63 2.63
CA LEU A 38 10.07 7.59 1.37
C LEU A 38 10.21 8.97 0.73
N VAL A 39 9.41 9.97 1.12
CA VAL A 39 9.59 11.36 0.68
C VAL A 39 10.96 11.91 1.11
N LEU A 40 11.50 11.40 2.22
CA LEU A 40 12.81 11.79 2.74
C LEU A 40 13.97 11.01 2.09
N ALA A 41 13.69 10.15 1.09
CA ALA A 41 14.73 9.44 0.37
C ALA A 41 15.67 10.41 -0.37
N ARG A 42 16.96 10.07 -0.39
CA ARG A 42 17.97 10.88 -1.11
C ARG A 42 17.87 10.72 -2.63
N ASP A 43 17.31 9.62 -3.09
CA ASP A 43 17.02 9.37 -4.49
C ASP A 43 15.79 10.19 -4.91
N GLU A 44 15.98 11.10 -5.86
CA GLU A 44 14.95 12.03 -6.33
C GLU A 44 13.74 11.28 -6.90
N GLY A 45 13.98 10.25 -7.73
CA GLY A 45 12.90 9.44 -8.31
C GLY A 45 12.00 8.78 -7.26
N THR A 46 12.61 8.24 -6.21
CA THR A 46 11.91 7.67 -5.04
C THR A 46 11.10 8.73 -4.29
N SER A 47 11.73 9.86 -3.96
CA SER A 47 11.09 10.95 -3.23
C SER A 47 9.90 11.53 -4.01
N THR A 48 10.08 11.77 -5.32
CA THR A 48 9.01 12.25 -6.21
C THR A 48 7.88 11.23 -6.32
N THR A 49 8.18 9.94 -6.52
CA THR A 49 7.15 8.89 -6.60
C THR A 49 6.34 8.80 -5.30
N ALA A 50 7.02 8.87 -4.15
CA ALA A 50 6.36 8.90 -2.86
C ALA A 50 5.48 10.15 -2.68
N ALA A 51 5.97 11.33 -3.08
CA ALA A 51 5.20 12.57 -3.02
C ALA A 51 3.95 12.52 -3.93
N VAL A 52 4.04 11.89 -5.11
CA VAL A 52 2.89 11.65 -5.99
C VAL A 52 1.84 10.77 -5.30
N VAL A 53 2.26 9.68 -4.66
CA VAL A 53 1.34 8.81 -3.90
C VAL A 53 0.65 9.59 -2.77
N LEU A 54 1.40 10.39 -2.02
CA LEU A 54 0.85 11.20 -0.94
C LEU A 54 -0.09 12.29 -1.45
N GLY A 55 0.25 12.95 -2.57
CA GLY A 55 -0.60 13.96 -3.19
C GLY A 55 -1.91 13.37 -3.71
N ALA A 56 -1.85 12.23 -4.39
CA ALA A 56 -3.04 11.50 -4.84
C ALA A 56 -3.91 11.07 -3.64
N ALA A 57 -3.29 10.55 -2.58
CA ALA A 57 -4.02 10.20 -1.36
C ALA A 57 -4.64 11.45 -0.71
N ALA A 58 -3.94 12.57 -0.62
CA ALA A 58 -4.48 13.80 -0.04
C ALA A 58 -5.74 14.30 -0.78
N GLY A 59 -5.78 14.15 -2.11
CA GLY A 59 -6.95 14.52 -2.92
C GLY A 59 -8.12 13.55 -2.79
N LEU A 60 -7.85 12.24 -2.70
CA LEU A 60 -8.88 11.19 -2.76
C LEU A 60 -9.40 10.77 -1.38
N LEU A 61 -8.55 10.86 -0.35
CA LEU A 61 -8.84 10.31 0.98
C LEU A 61 -10.11 10.88 1.63
N PRO A 62 -10.46 12.18 1.53
CA PRO A 62 -11.69 12.69 2.12
C PRO A 62 -12.98 12.09 1.52
N ASP A 63 -13.04 11.93 0.20
CA ASP A 63 -14.19 11.32 -0.49
C ASP A 63 -14.26 9.82 -0.24
N ASP A 64 -13.09 9.16 -0.26
CA ASP A 64 -12.98 7.74 0.03
C ASP A 64 -13.40 7.46 1.48
N LEU A 65 -12.87 8.18 2.48
CA LEU A 65 -13.26 7.99 3.89
C LEU A 65 -14.75 8.20 4.17
N ALA A 66 -15.41 9.08 3.42
CA ALA A 66 -16.84 9.32 3.52
C ALA A 66 -17.69 8.28 2.75
N GLY A 67 -17.05 7.31 2.08
CA GLY A 67 -17.72 6.30 1.27
C GLY A 67 -18.41 6.86 0.02
N ARG A 68 -18.04 8.08 -0.43
CA ARG A 68 -18.58 8.70 -1.65
C ARG A 68 -17.95 8.14 -2.91
N SER A 69 -16.71 7.68 -2.79
CA SER A 69 -15.97 6.98 -3.83
C SER A 69 -15.18 5.83 -3.21
N MET A 70 -14.77 4.88 -4.04
CA MET A 70 -13.75 3.90 -3.71
C MET A 70 -12.75 3.88 -4.86
N LEU A 71 -11.49 3.56 -4.58
CA LEU A 71 -10.46 3.44 -5.62
C LEU A 71 -10.83 2.39 -6.67
N GLY A 72 -11.41 1.27 -6.21
CA GLY A 72 -11.64 0.09 -7.02
C GLY A 72 -10.33 -0.52 -7.50
N ASP A 73 -10.45 -1.57 -8.31
CA ASP A 73 -9.29 -2.35 -8.74
C ASP A 73 -8.23 -1.48 -9.45
N THR A 74 -8.67 -0.57 -10.33
CA THR A 74 -7.75 0.30 -11.07
C THR A 74 -6.98 1.24 -10.14
N GLY A 75 -7.68 1.92 -9.23
CA GLY A 75 -7.04 2.87 -8.31
C GLY A 75 -6.15 2.16 -7.29
N ALA A 76 -6.61 1.04 -6.75
CA ALA A 76 -5.88 0.28 -5.73
C ALA A 76 -4.60 -0.35 -6.31
N ASN A 77 -4.69 -1.01 -7.47
CA ASN A 77 -3.51 -1.58 -8.12
C ASN A 77 -2.51 -0.50 -8.53
N ALA A 78 -2.97 0.64 -9.04
CA ALA A 78 -2.09 1.76 -9.41
C ALA A 78 -1.37 2.35 -8.18
N ALA A 79 -2.10 2.60 -7.09
CA ALA A 79 -1.51 3.10 -5.84
C ALA A 79 -0.48 2.12 -5.27
N GLY A 80 -0.82 0.82 -5.21
CA GLY A 80 0.09 -0.22 -4.76
C GLY A 80 1.33 -0.36 -5.64
N ALA A 81 1.19 -0.30 -6.97
CA ALA A 81 2.31 -0.35 -7.90
C ALA A 81 3.26 0.84 -7.74
N LEU A 82 2.72 2.06 -7.52
CA LEU A 82 3.53 3.25 -7.27
C LEU A 82 4.30 3.13 -5.94
N VAL A 83 3.66 2.65 -4.88
CA VAL A 83 4.33 2.36 -3.59
C VAL A 83 5.42 1.32 -3.78
N GLY A 84 5.13 0.22 -4.48
CA GLY A 84 6.12 -0.81 -4.81
C GLY A 84 7.31 -0.25 -5.60
N THR A 85 7.05 0.66 -6.53
CA THR A 85 8.09 1.34 -7.33
C THR A 85 8.97 2.23 -6.46
N ALA A 86 8.39 3.05 -5.58
CA ALA A 86 9.15 3.86 -4.63
C ALA A 86 10.01 2.98 -3.70
N LEU A 87 9.49 1.83 -3.24
CA LEU A 87 10.26 0.87 -2.45
C LEU A 87 11.47 0.32 -3.20
N LEU A 88 11.39 0.13 -4.52
CA LEU A 88 12.56 -0.34 -5.29
C LEU A 88 13.70 0.66 -5.27
N GLY A 89 13.41 1.95 -5.40
CA GLY A 89 14.44 3.00 -5.34
C GLY A 89 15.03 3.17 -3.94
N ALA A 90 14.26 2.91 -2.89
CA ALA A 90 14.73 2.96 -1.50
C ALA A 90 15.51 1.70 -1.05
N LEU A 91 15.25 0.54 -1.63
CA LEU A 91 15.76 -0.74 -1.13
C LEU A 91 16.85 -1.35 -2.03
N GLY A 92 17.94 -1.81 -1.40
CA GLY A 92 18.89 -2.73 -2.02
C GLY A 92 18.31 -4.15 -2.17
N LEU A 93 19.04 -5.06 -2.84
CA LEU A 93 18.56 -6.41 -3.17
C LEU A 93 18.00 -7.20 -1.97
N ARG A 94 18.69 -7.17 -0.83
CA ARG A 94 18.23 -7.85 0.40
C ARG A 94 16.89 -7.30 0.88
N GLY A 95 16.72 -5.98 0.88
CA GLY A 95 15.46 -5.34 1.24
C GLY A 95 14.33 -5.70 0.28
N ARG A 96 14.62 -5.75 -1.03
CA ARG A 96 13.63 -6.18 -2.04
C ARG A 96 13.21 -7.65 -1.87
N LEU A 97 14.12 -8.53 -1.49
CA LEU A 97 13.79 -9.93 -1.18
C LEU A 97 12.91 -10.06 0.07
N VAL A 98 13.21 -9.30 1.12
CA VAL A 98 12.36 -9.25 2.33
C VAL A 98 10.97 -8.70 1.99
N ALA A 99 10.90 -7.60 1.25
CA ALA A 99 9.62 -7.03 0.80
C ALA A 99 8.82 -8.04 -0.02
N LEU A 100 9.45 -8.72 -0.99
CA LEU A 100 8.81 -9.75 -1.78
C LEU A 100 8.29 -10.90 -0.89
N ALA A 101 9.11 -11.40 0.04
CA ALA A 101 8.70 -12.46 0.96
C ALA A 101 7.50 -12.06 1.82
N VAL A 102 7.47 -10.82 2.34
CA VAL A 102 6.34 -10.28 3.10
C VAL A 102 5.09 -10.17 2.23
N LEU A 103 5.19 -9.60 1.02
CA LEU A 103 4.07 -9.44 0.10
C LEU A 103 3.48 -10.80 -0.32
N THR A 104 4.34 -11.76 -0.66
CA THR A 104 3.92 -13.13 -0.98
C THR A 104 3.28 -13.80 0.24
N GLY A 105 3.89 -13.68 1.42
CA GLY A 105 3.35 -14.24 2.66
C GLY A 105 1.97 -13.69 2.99
N LEU A 106 1.80 -12.36 2.92
CA LEU A 106 0.50 -11.71 3.13
C LEU A 106 -0.54 -12.16 2.10
N THR A 107 -0.15 -12.29 0.83
CA THR A 107 -1.03 -12.79 -0.23
C THR A 107 -1.51 -14.20 0.08
N VAL A 108 -0.60 -15.13 0.41
CA VAL A 108 -0.96 -16.52 0.75
C VAL A 108 -1.83 -16.58 2.01
N VAL A 109 -1.52 -15.79 3.04
CA VAL A 109 -2.33 -15.73 4.27
C VAL A 109 -3.74 -15.21 3.97
N SER A 110 -3.88 -14.26 3.04
CA SER A 110 -5.18 -13.68 2.68
C SER A 110 -6.16 -14.71 2.11
N GLU A 111 -5.67 -15.79 1.51
CA GLU A 111 -6.51 -16.88 0.98
C GLU A 111 -7.20 -17.68 2.09
N ARG A 112 -6.63 -17.69 3.30
CA ARG A 112 -7.13 -18.44 4.45
C ARG A 112 -7.77 -17.55 5.50
N VAL A 113 -7.32 -16.31 5.61
CA VAL A 113 -7.70 -15.38 6.68
C VAL A 113 -8.04 -14.02 6.08
N SER A 114 -9.26 -13.53 6.35
CA SER A 114 -9.68 -12.20 5.92
C SER A 114 -8.88 -11.11 6.65
N PHE A 115 -8.22 -10.22 5.92
CA PHE A 115 -7.59 -9.03 6.51
C PHE A 115 -8.60 -8.18 7.28
N THR A 116 -9.85 -8.11 6.84
CA THR A 116 -10.91 -7.44 7.59
C THR A 116 -11.08 -8.03 8.99
N ALA A 117 -11.12 -9.37 9.10
CA ALA A 117 -11.25 -10.04 10.39
C ALA A 117 -10.03 -9.78 11.30
N VAL A 118 -8.82 -9.79 10.74
CA VAL A 118 -7.59 -9.48 11.49
C VAL A 118 -7.58 -8.04 11.99
N ILE A 119 -7.91 -7.08 11.11
CA ILE A 119 -7.98 -5.65 11.44
C ILE A 119 -9.04 -5.40 12.53
N GLU A 120 -10.24 -5.99 12.40
CA GLU A 120 -11.32 -5.82 13.38
C GLU A 120 -11.06 -6.56 14.70
N SER A 121 -10.22 -7.59 14.74
CA SER A 121 -9.90 -8.31 15.98
C SER A 121 -8.70 -7.73 16.73
N THR A 122 -7.87 -6.90 16.08
CA THR A 122 -6.64 -6.34 16.67
C THR A 122 -6.87 -4.90 17.17
N PRO A 123 -6.81 -4.64 18.50
CA PRO A 123 -6.83 -3.28 19.05
C PRO A 123 -5.68 -2.45 18.46
N GLY A 124 -5.92 -1.15 18.18
CA GLY A 124 -4.99 -0.30 17.42
C GLY A 124 -5.18 -0.38 15.89
N LEU A 125 -5.12 -1.56 15.25
CA LEU A 125 -5.42 -1.67 13.81
C LEU A 125 -6.87 -1.29 13.51
N ARG A 126 -7.80 -1.72 14.36
CA ARG A 126 -9.21 -1.34 14.27
C ARG A 126 -9.42 0.17 14.38
N GLU A 127 -8.69 0.83 15.27
CA GLU A 127 -8.78 2.27 15.51
C GLU A 127 -8.23 3.05 14.32
N LEU A 128 -7.05 2.66 13.83
CA LEU A 128 -6.46 3.20 12.61
C LEU A 128 -7.39 3.02 11.40
N ASP A 129 -8.01 1.85 11.26
CA ASP A 129 -8.96 1.54 10.19
C ASP A 129 -10.17 2.46 10.24
N ARG A 130 -10.72 2.71 11.43
CA ARG A 130 -11.88 3.59 11.65
C ARG A 130 -11.55 5.07 11.62
N LEU A 131 -10.30 5.47 11.87
CA LEU A 131 -9.89 6.86 11.93
C LEU A 131 -10.33 7.65 10.69
N GLY A 132 -11.09 8.73 10.88
CA GLY A 132 -11.56 9.58 9.79
C GLY A 132 -12.73 9.03 8.97
N ARG A 133 -13.24 7.82 9.24
CA ARG A 133 -14.51 7.35 8.69
C ARG A 133 -15.66 7.93 9.53
N GLY A 134 -16.60 8.60 8.89
CA GLY A 134 -17.75 9.26 9.51
C GLY A 134 -18.71 9.78 8.47
#